data_AF-A0AAD1K5I3-F1
#
_entry.id   AF-A0AAD1K5I3-F1
#
_cell.length_a   1.000
_cell.length_b   1.000
_cell.length_c   1.000
_cell.angle_alpha   90.00
_cell.angle_beta   90.00
_cell.angle_gamma   90.00
#
_symmetry.space_group_name_H-M   'P 1'
#
loop_
_entity.id
_entity.type
_entity.pdbx_description
1 polymer ?
#
loop_
_entity_poly.entity_id
_entity_poly.type
_entity_poly.pdbx_seq_one_letter_code
_entity_poly.pdbx_strand_id
1 'polypeptide(L)'
;MDIFSKGAMIQPRQLRRLNGKTVVFQSGEQGRIAYPLVIIKRGKEFCHVSLTNRRVFKEITQIRLGKTIIAERITPNSPLYATGKGVKQVKSKYSYWHEGN
;
A
#
# COMPACT_ATOMS: atom_id res chain seq x y z
N MET A 1 12.95 4.60 -7.07
CA MET A 1 11.92 3.76 -7.71
C MET A 1 10.55 4.19 -7.22
N ASP A 2 9.63 4.48 -8.13
CA ASP A 2 8.27 4.86 -7.76
C ASP A 2 7.43 3.62 -7.44
N ILE A 3 6.94 3.52 -6.20
CA ILE A 3 6.12 2.40 -5.74
C ILE A 3 4.69 2.48 -6.27
N PHE A 4 4.32 3.60 -6.87
CA PHE A 4 2.99 3.84 -7.42
C PHE A 4 2.89 3.48 -8.89
N SER A 5 4.01 3.22 -9.57
CA SER A 5 4.01 2.77 -10.97
C SER A 5 3.30 1.42 -11.13
N LYS A 6 2.53 1.26 -12.21
CA LYS A 6 1.84 0.00 -12.51
C LYS A 6 2.84 -1.15 -12.57
N GLY A 7 2.56 -2.23 -11.86
CA GLY A 7 3.41 -3.43 -11.79
C GLY A 7 4.58 -3.32 -10.80
N ALA A 8 4.76 -2.20 -10.09
CA ALA A 8 5.78 -2.10 -9.06
C ALA A 8 5.43 -3.00 -7.87
N MET A 9 6.39 -3.85 -7.46
CA MET A 9 6.22 -4.70 -6.29
C MET A 9 6.37 -3.87 -5.01
N ILE A 10 5.34 -3.87 -4.18
CA ILE A 10 5.33 -3.19 -2.89
C ILE A 10 5.98 -4.08 -1.83
N GLN A 11 6.98 -3.53 -1.15
CA GLN A 11 7.65 -4.15 -0.02
C GLN A 11 7.03 -3.69 1.32
N PRO A 12 7.13 -4.48 2.40
CA PRO A 12 6.57 -4.11 3.70
C PRO A 12 7.00 -2.73 4.20
N ARG A 13 8.28 -2.38 4.04
CA ARG A 13 8.85 -1.08 4.45
C ARG A 13 8.23 0.11 3.69
N GLN A 14 7.76 -0.13 2.46
CA GLN A 14 7.18 0.90 1.60
C GLN A 14 5.74 1.23 2.01
N LEU A 15 5.09 0.42 2.85
CA LEU A 15 3.76 0.71 3.40
C LEU A 15 3.73 1.99 4.23
N ARG A 16 4.86 2.46 4.76
CA ARG A 16 4.96 3.79 5.39
C ARG A 16 4.47 4.92 4.47
N ARG A 17 4.71 4.81 3.16
CA ARG A 17 4.24 5.78 2.15
C ARG A 17 2.73 5.67 1.86
N LEU A 18 2.09 4.64 2.39
CA LEU A 18 0.66 4.34 2.26
C LEU A 18 -0.09 4.54 3.59
N ASN A 19 0.49 5.28 4.54
CA ASN A 19 -0.19 5.62 5.79
C ASN A 19 -1.56 6.28 5.52
N GLY A 20 -2.55 5.88 6.31
CA GLY A 20 -3.93 6.32 6.20
C GLY A 20 -4.72 5.66 5.05
N LYS A 21 -4.12 4.80 4.23
CA LYS A 21 -4.83 4.01 3.22
C LYS A 21 -5.50 2.79 3.86
N THR A 22 -6.56 2.32 3.22
CA THR A 22 -7.29 1.13 3.69
C THR A 22 -6.60 -0.11 3.15
N VAL A 23 -6.38 -1.11 4.00
CA VAL A 23 -5.97 -2.46 3.60
C VAL A 23 -7.16 -3.40 3.69
N VAL A 24 -7.22 -4.34 2.78
CA VAL A 24 -8.15 -5.47 2.81
C VAL A 24 -7.33 -6.74 2.98
N PHE A 25 -7.70 -7.58 3.93
CA PHE A 25 -7.06 -8.85 4.20
C PHE A 25 -7.75 -10.00 3.47
N GLN A 26 -7.08 -11.16 3.38
CA GLN A 26 -7.63 -12.39 2.81
C GLN A 26 -8.92 -12.85 3.52
N SER A 27 -9.02 -12.59 4.83
CA SER A 27 -10.22 -12.85 5.63
C SER A 27 -11.42 -11.96 5.26
N GLY A 28 -11.24 -10.95 4.40
CA GLY A 28 -12.24 -9.91 4.11
C GLY A 28 -12.22 -8.75 5.11
N GLU A 29 -11.46 -8.86 6.20
CA GLU A 29 -11.29 -7.77 7.17
C GLU A 29 -10.65 -6.54 6.52
N GLN A 30 -11.03 -5.37 7.03
CA GLN A 30 -10.49 -4.10 6.56
C GLN A 30 -9.86 -3.34 7.72
N GLY A 31 -8.71 -2.73 7.43
CA GLY A 31 -8.01 -1.90 8.40
C GLY A 31 -7.40 -0.68 7.74
N ARG A 32 -6.85 0.21 8.56
CA ARG A 32 -6.16 1.42 8.10
C ARG A 32 -4.68 1.33 8.44
N ILE A 33 -3.83 1.63 7.47
CA ILE A 33 -2.37 1.59 7.65
C ILE A 33 -1.97 2.73 8.58
N ALA A 34 -1.36 2.37 9.71
CA ALA A 34 -0.69 3.26 10.65
C ALA A 34 0.71 2.68 10.90
N TYR A 35 1.55 2.69 9.87
CA TYR A 35 2.83 1.99 9.85
C TYR A 35 3.67 2.31 11.11
N PRO A 36 4.21 1.30 11.82
CA PRO A 36 4.38 -0.09 11.40
C PRO A 36 3.17 -1.02 11.63
N LEU A 37 2.00 -0.47 11.99
CA LEU A 37 0.79 -1.24 12.31
C LEU A 37 -0.31 -1.06 11.25
N VAL A 38 -1.31 -1.93 11.33
CA VAL A 38 -2.65 -1.73 10.77
C VAL A 38 -3.63 -1.72 11.93
N ILE A 39 -4.53 -0.74 11.92
CA ILE A 39 -5.64 -0.65 12.87
C ILE A 39 -6.87 -1.26 12.20
N ILE A 40 -7.38 -2.36 12.74
CA ILE A 40 -8.57 -3.08 12.29
C ILE A 40 -9.69 -2.82 13.29
N LYS A 41 -10.86 -2.40 12.82
CA LYS A 41 -12.03 -2.23 13.69
C LYS A 41 -12.86 -3.52 13.69
N ARG A 42 -13.02 -4.15 14.85
CA ARG A 42 -13.84 -5.35 15.06
C ARG A 42 -14.96 -5.00 16.05
N GLY A 43 -16.15 -4.69 15.53
CA GLY A 43 -17.26 -4.22 16.36
C GLY A 43 -16.93 -2.92 17.09
N LYS A 44 -16.87 -2.98 18.43
CA LYS A 44 -16.50 -1.85 19.31
C LYS A 44 -15.00 -1.76 19.60
N GLU A 45 -14.23 -2.77 19.24
CA GLU A 45 -12.81 -2.86 19.56
C GLU A 45 -11.92 -2.48 18.37
N PHE A 46 -10.71 -2.00 18.70
CA PHE A 46 -9.65 -1.73 17.73
C PHE A 46 -8.50 -2.70 17.94
N CYS A 47 -8.28 -3.58 16.96
CA CYS A 47 -7.15 -4.50 16.96
C CYS A 47 -5.98 -3.88 16.19
N HIS A 48 -4.78 -4.03 16.74
CA HIS A 48 -3.55 -3.55 16.12
C HIS A 48 -2.75 -4.76 15.63
N VAL A 49 -2.40 -4.77 14.35
CA VAL A 49 -1.64 -5.87 13.75
C VAL A 49 -0.36 -5.32 13.14
N SER A 50 0.77 -5.96 13.43
CA SER A 50 2.08 -5.48 12.95
C SER A 50 2.34 -5.87 11.49
N LEU A 51 2.62 -4.87 10.65
CA LEU A 51 3.06 -5.05 9.26
C LEU A 51 4.53 -5.49 9.13
N THR A 52 5.30 -5.42 10.21
CA THR A 52 6.66 -5.99 10.22
C THR A 52 6.62 -7.52 10.25
N ASN A 53 5.52 -8.11 10.70
CA ASN A 53 5.28 -9.54 10.58
C ASN A 53 4.98 -9.90 9.12
N ARG A 54 5.87 -10.70 8.51
CA ARG A 54 5.73 -11.14 7.11
C ARG A 54 4.43 -11.91 6.85
N ARG A 55 3.89 -12.64 7.84
CA ARG A 55 2.61 -13.37 7.68
C ARG A 55 1.45 -12.40 7.45
N VAL A 56 1.33 -11.40 8.31
CA VAL A 56 0.33 -10.32 8.20
C VAL A 56 0.45 -9.59 6.86
N PHE A 57 1.67 -9.29 6.42
CA PHE A 57 1.88 -8.64 5.13
C PHE A 57 1.38 -9.49 3.95
N LYS A 58 1.55 -10.82 4.01
CA LYS A 58 1.06 -11.75 2.97
C LYS A 58 -0.46 -11.83 2.93
N GLU A 59 -1.12 -11.62 4.06
CA GLU A 59 -2.58 -11.61 4.15
C GLU A 59 -3.22 -10.39 3.49
N ILE A 60 -2.47 -9.31 3.22
CA ILE A 60 -3.02 -8.14 2.52
C ILE A 60 -3.30 -8.52 1.07
N THR A 61 -4.56 -8.48 0.67
CA THR A 61 -5.01 -8.71 -0.72
C THR A 61 -5.05 -7.42 -1.52
N GLN A 62 -5.51 -6.33 -0.91
CA GLN A 62 -5.67 -5.04 -1.59
C GLN A 62 -5.31 -3.87 -0.68
N ILE A 63 -4.83 -2.80 -1.29
CA ILE A 63 -4.71 -1.48 -0.67
C ILE A 63 -5.55 -0.50 -1.46
N ARG A 64 -6.37 0.29 -0.77
CA ARG A 64 -7.34 1.21 -1.36
C ARG A 64 -7.13 2.65 -0.90
N LEU A 65 -7.34 3.58 -1.82
CA LEU A 65 -7.58 4.99 -1.55
C LEU A 65 -9.05 5.28 -1.84
N GLY A 66 -9.88 5.32 -0.81
CA GLY A 66 -11.33 5.40 -0.98
C GLY A 66 -11.85 4.21 -1.78
N LYS A 67 -12.47 4.47 -2.94
CA LYS A 67 -12.98 3.43 -3.85
C LYS A 67 -11.92 2.88 -4.82
N THR A 68 -10.75 3.50 -4.90
CA THR A 68 -9.71 3.12 -5.88
C THR A 68 -8.75 2.10 -5.29
N ILE A 69 -8.55 0.97 -5.98
CA ILE A 69 -7.51 -0.02 -5.65
C ILE A 69 -6.17 0.50 -6.18
N ILE A 70 -5.25 0.80 -5.27
CA ILE A 70 -3.92 1.33 -5.58
C ILE A 70 -2.84 0.24 -5.58
N ALA A 71 -3.11 -0.88 -4.91
CA ALA A 71 -2.28 -2.07 -4.97
C ALA A 71 -3.12 -3.34 -4.75
N GLU A 72 -2.74 -4.44 -5.39
CA GLU A 72 -3.43 -5.71 -5.27
C GLU A 72 -2.50 -6.92 -5.45
N ARG A 73 -2.89 -8.03 -4.84
CA ARG A 73 -2.36 -9.37 -5.14
C ARG A 73 -3.33 -10.06 -6.08
N ILE A 74 -2.80 -10.68 -7.13
CA ILE A 74 -3.59 -11.48 -8.07
C ILE A 74 -3.97 -12.83 -7.43
N THR A 75 -3.03 -13.42 -6.69
CA THR A 75 -3.22 -14.64 -5.91
C THR A 75 -2.62 -14.50 -4.51
N PRO A 76 -3.03 -15.32 -3.51
CA PRO A 76 -2.48 -15.28 -2.15
C PRO A 76 -0.95 -15.38 -2.08
N ASN A 77 -0.34 -16.07 -3.04
CA ASN A 77 1.10 -16.30 -3.10
C ASN A 77 1.83 -15.26 -3.98
N SER A 78 1.11 -14.46 -4.76
CA SER A 78 1.71 -13.43 -5.61
C SER A 78 2.19 -12.24 -4.78
N PRO A 79 3.22 -11.50 -5.24
CA PRO A 79 3.58 -10.22 -4.64
C PRO A 79 2.44 -9.20 -4.69
N LEU A 80 2.49 -8.21 -3.80
CA LEU A 80 1.56 -7.09 -3.80
C LEU A 80 2.03 -6.08 -4.84
N TYR A 81 1.30 -5.92 -5.93
CA TYR A 81 1.66 -5.04 -7.03
C TYR A 81 0.87 -3.73 -6.98
N ALA A 82 1.52 -2.62 -7.26
CA ALA A 82 0.84 -1.35 -7.47
C ALA A 82 0.09 -1.35 -8.79
N THR A 83 -1.11 -0.77 -8.79
CA THR A 83 -1.99 -0.76 -9.98
C THR A 83 -1.69 0.39 -10.93
N GLY A 84 -0.90 1.39 -10.51
CA GLY A 84 -0.72 2.64 -11.26
C GLY A 84 -1.85 3.65 -11.06
N LYS A 85 -2.87 3.33 -10.26
CA LYS A 85 -4.10 4.15 -10.13
C LYS A 85 -4.12 4.94 -8.82
N GLY A 86 -4.85 6.05 -8.80
CA GLY A 86 -5.27 6.73 -7.58
C GLY A 86 -4.20 7.54 -6.83
N VAL A 87 -2.92 7.37 -7.14
CA VAL A 87 -1.86 8.21 -6.57
C VAL A 87 -1.36 9.15 -7.66
N LYS A 88 -1.71 10.43 -7.55
CA LYS A 88 -1.06 11.47 -8.35
C LYS A 88 0.42 11.42 -7.99
N GLN A 89 1.25 10.92 -8.91
CA GLN A 89 2.68 11.14 -8.84
C GLN A 89 2.84 12.65 -8.62
N VAL A 90 3.33 13.04 -7.45
CA VAL A 90 3.94 14.36 -7.34
C VAL A 90 5.11 14.26 -8.30
N LYS A 91 4.94 14.76 -9.53
CA LYS A 91 6.06 14.98 -10.44
C LYS A 91 7.06 15.74 -9.60
N SER A 92 8.15 15.08 -9.23
CA SER A 92 9.26 15.78 -8.57
C SER A 92 9.62 16.88 -9.55
N LYS A 93 9.40 18.14 -9.15
CA LYS A 93 9.60 19.33 -9.97
C LYS A 93 11.08 19.61 -10.28
N TYR A 94 11.94 18.61 -10.10
CA TYR A 94 13.36 18.65 -10.41
C TYR A 94 13.62 17.72 -11.59
N SER A 95 13.18 18.17 -12.76
CA SER A 95 13.93 17.91 -13.98
C SER A 95 15.23 18.70 -13.82
N TYR A 96 16.33 18.03 -13.44
CA TYR A 96 17.66 18.60 -13.70
C TYR A 96 17.88 18.53 -15.21
N TRP A 97 17.26 19.48 -15.93
CA TRP A 97 17.63 19.88 -17.28
C TRP A 97 18.14 21.30 -17.16
N HIS A 98 19.45 21.40 -16.99
CA HIS A 98 20.34 22.54 -17.22
C HIS A 98 21.73 21.86 -17.34
N GLU A 99 22.54 21.99 -18.38
CA GLU A 99 22.73 23.01 -19.43
C GLU A 99 22.93 22.27 -20.78
N GLY A 100 22.69 22.84 -21.97
CA GLY A 100 22.86 24.22 -22.40
C GLY A 100 24.05 24.27 -23.37
N ASN A 101 23.75 24.53 -24.65
CA ASN A 101 24.61 24.89 -25.80
C ASN A 101 25.97 24.18 -25.99
#